data_AF-A0A1H9D858-F1
#
_entry.id   AF-A0A1H9D858-F1
#
_cell.length_a   1.000
_cell.length_b   1.000
_cell.length_c   1.000
_cell.angle_alpha   90.00
_cell.angle_beta   90.00
_cell.angle_gamma   90.00
#
_symmetry.space_group_name_H-M   'P 1'
#
loop_
_entity.id
_entity.type
_entity.pdbx_description
1 polymer ?
#
loop_
_entity_poly.entity_id
_entity_poly.type
_entity_poly.pdbx_seq_one_letter_code
_entity_poly.pdbx_strand_id
1 'polypeptide(L)'
;MTNDILNGMTSAEIYALARQREAQENEQAEQACREKLETLKAQRKDLIARQTAELAAIDRDIKALGGRVPPGRKSPAGEGRNGDEGDAGQSASGVGLSKMVLDLIHERGEMTTKALRQELQSQGVETRHISQTLAYLKRNNRLRNISRGVYGPL
;
A
#
# COMPACT_ATOMS: atom_id res chain seq x y z
N MET A 1 4.52 0.42 56.90
CA MET A 1 5.86 1.07 56.94
C MET A 1 6.11 2.05 55.80
N THR A 2 5.34 2.04 54.70
CA THR A 2 5.47 3.03 53.60
C THR A 2 4.86 4.40 53.92
N ASN A 3 3.79 4.45 54.72
CA ASN A 3 3.12 5.71 55.08
C ASN A 3 3.94 6.60 56.03
N ASP A 4 4.74 6.04 56.94
CA ASP A 4 5.59 6.84 57.85
C ASP A 4 6.74 7.54 57.12
N ILE A 5 7.25 6.94 56.04
CA ILE A 5 8.32 7.52 55.21
C ILE A 5 7.78 8.70 54.39
N LEU A 6 6.54 8.59 53.89
CA LEU A 6 5.88 9.67 53.16
C LEU A 6 5.51 10.86 54.06
N ASN A 7 5.18 10.61 55.33
CA ASN A 7 4.84 11.65 56.30
C ASN A 7 6.06 12.45 56.81
N GLY A 8 7.27 11.90 56.69
CA GLY A 8 8.53 12.57 57.05
C GLY A 8 9.19 13.34 55.91
N MET A 9 8.72 13.18 54.67
CA MET A 9 9.24 13.87 53.50
C MET A 9 8.59 15.23 53.33
N THR A 10 9.38 16.22 52.90
CA THR A 10 8.85 17.52 52.50
C THR A 10 7.97 17.36 51.25
N SER A 11 7.02 18.27 51.05
CA SER A 11 6.18 18.29 49.86
C SER A 11 7.00 18.26 48.56
N ALA A 12 8.14 18.96 48.54
CA ALA A 12 9.07 18.95 47.41
C ALA A 12 9.68 17.56 47.13
N GLU A 13 10.03 16.80 48.17
CA GLU A 13 10.58 15.44 48.05
C GLU A 13 9.52 14.43 47.59
N ILE A 14 8.27 14.58 48.04
CA ILE A 14 7.13 13.77 47.57
C ILE A 14 6.88 14.01 46.07
N TYR A 15 6.94 15.27 45.62
CA TYR A 15 6.81 15.60 44.20
C TYR A 15 7.96 15.06 43.35
N ALA A 16 9.19 15.11 43.86
CA ALA A 16 10.35 14.54 43.18
C ALA A 16 10.23 13.02 43.03
N LEU A 17 9.80 12.32 44.08
CA LEU A 17 9.57 10.87 44.05
C LEU A 17 8.44 10.48 43.09
N ALA A 18 7.35 11.27 43.04
CA ALA A 18 6.25 11.05 42.11
C ALA A 18 6.71 11.17 40.64
N ARG A 19 7.48 12.21 40.30
CA ARG A 19 8.05 12.35 38.94
C ARG A 19 9.01 11.20 38.59
N GLN A 20 9.80 10.74 39.56
CA GLN A 20 10.72 9.64 39.33
C GLN A 20 9.98 8.33 39.03
N ARG A 21 8.87 8.07 39.74
CA ARG A 21 8.01 6.92 39.47
C ARG A 21 7.31 7.02 38.12
N GLU A 22 6.78 8.20 37.78
CA GLU A 22 6.13 8.45 36.48
C GLU A 22 7.11 8.21 35.32
N ALA A 23 8.36 8.68 35.44
CA ALA A 23 9.39 8.42 34.43
C ALA A 23 9.69 6.91 34.27
N GLN A 24 9.83 6.19 35.39
CA GLN A 24 10.08 4.74 35.38
C GLN A 24 8.91 3.94 34.78
N GLU A 25 7.68 4.30 35.09
CA GLU A 25 6.49 3.67 34.54
C GLU A 25 6.38 3.93 33.02
N ASN A 26 6.69 5.14 32.56
CA ASN A 26 6.73 5.46 31.14
C ASN A 26 7.81 4.67 30.39
N GLU A 27 9.03 4.58 30.94
CA GLU A 27 10.10 3.77 30.34
C GLU A 27 9.72 2.28 30.24
N GLN A 28 9.07 1.73 31.26
CA GLN A 28 8.57 0.35 31.24
C GLN A 28 7.45 0.15 30.21
N ALA A 29 6.53 1.12 30.09
CA ALA A 29 5.46 1.08 29.10
C ALA A 29 6.01 1.15 27.66
N GLU A 30 7.01 1.98 27.41
CA GLU A 30 7.70 2.08 26.12
C GLU A 30 8.42 0.78 25.77
N GLN A 31 9.14 0.18 26.73
CA GLN A 31 9.81 -1.11 26.54
C GLN A 31 8.80 -2.23 26.22
N ALA A 32 7.71 -2.32 26.98
CA ALA A 32 6.65 -3.30 26.74
C ALA A 32 5.97 -3.10 25.37
N CYS A 33 5.78 -1.85 24.94
CA CYS A 33 5.26 -1.54 23.61
C CYS A 33 6.24 -1.99 22.52
N ARG A 34 7.53 -1.72 22.71
CA ARG A 34 8.60 -2.10 21.77
C ARG A 34 8.70 -3.61 21.63
N GLU A 35 8.65 -4.37 22.72
CA GLU A 35 8.65 -5.83 22.70
C GLU A 35 7.44 -6.41 21.96
N LYS A 36 6.24 -5.87 22.22
CA LYS A 36 5.02 -6.25 21.48
C LYS A 36 5.15 -5.95 19.98
N LEU A 37 5.77 -4.83 19.63
CA LEU A 37 5.95 -4.43 18.24
C LEU A 37 6.95 -5.36 17.53
N GLU A 38 8.06 -5.72 18.17
CA GLU A 38 9.03 -6.66 17.61
C GLU A 38 8.47 -8.08 17.46
N THR A 39 7.68 -8.55 18.43
CA THR A 39 7.00 -9.86 18.32
C THR A 39 6.00 -9.88 17.16
N LEU A 40 5.20 -8.83 16.99
CA LEU A 40 4.27 -8.71 15.85
C LEU A 40 5.00 -8.62 14.51
N LYS A 41 6.13 -7.90 14.44
CA LYS A 41 6.98 -7.87 13.23
C LYS A 41 7.52 -9.25 12.88
N ALA A 42 8.00 -10.00 13.87
CA ALA A 42 8.49 -11.36 13.68
C ALA A 42 7.37 -12.28 13.18
N GLN A 43 6.19 -12.24 13.80
CA GLN A 43 5.02 -13.00 13.36
C GLN A 43 4.62 -12.67 11.92
N ARG A 44 4.61 -11.38 11.55
CA ARG A 44 4.33 -10.94 10.18
C ARG A 44 5.35 -11.51 9.19
N LYS A 45 6.64 -11.45 9.53
CA LYS A 45 7.72 -11.97 8.68
C LYS A 45 7.58 -13.48 8.45
N ASP A 46 7.31 -14.24 9.51
CA ASP A 46 7.15 -15.68 9.44
C ASP A 46 5.92 -16.08 8.61
N LEU A 47 4.80 -15.37 8.79
CA LEU A 47 3.59 -15.60 8.00
C LEU A 47 3.84 -15.36 6.50
N ILE A 48 4.49 -14.25 6.16
CA ILE A 48 4.83 -13.94 4.77
C ILE A 48 5.77 -15.01 4.20
N ALA A 49 6.79 -15.44 4.95
CA ALA A 49 7.73 -16.46 4.50
C ALA A 49 7.04 -17.81 4.19
N ARG A 50 6.05 -18.21 5.01
CA ARG A 50 5.24 -19.41 4.75
C ARG A 50 4.39 -19.25 3.49
N GLN A 51 3.65 -18.14 3.39
CA GLN A 51 2.78 -17.88 2.24
C GLN A 51 3.56 -17.77 0.93
N THR A 52 4.74 -17.14 0.94
CA THR A 52 5.58 -17.04 -0.27
C THR A 52 6.12 -18.40 -0.69
N ALA A 53 6.49 -19.27 0.26
CA ALA A 53 6.92 -20.64 -0.03
C ALA A 53 5.77 -21.50 -0.60
N GLU A 54 4.57 -21.39 -0.03
CA GLU A 54 3.36 -22.08 -0.50
C GLU A 54 2.99 -21.63 -1.92
N LEU A 55 2.97 -20.31 -2.18
CA LEU A 55 2.71 -19.79 -3.52
C LEU A 55 3.77 -20.25 -4.53
N ALA A 56 5.06 -20.26 -4.14
CA ALA A 56 6.13 -20.74 -5.00
C ALA A 56 6.02 -22.25 -5.30
N ALA A 57 5.42 -23.04 -4.42
CA ALA A 57 5.09 -24.44 -4.71
C ALA A 57 3.98 -24.54 -5.76
N ILE A 58 2.88 -23.82 -5.57
CA ILE A 58 1.76 -23.77 -6.52
C ILE A 58 2.22 -23.29 -7.90
N ASP A 59 3.07 -22.27 -7.96
CA ASP A 59 3.61 -21.74 -9.21
C ASP A 59 4.50 -22.77 -9.93
N ARG A 60 5.24 -23.61 -9.19
CA ARG A 60 6.00 -24.73 -9.77
C ARG A 60 5.07 -25.78 -10.37
N ASP A 61 3.98 -26.09 -9.69
CA ASP A 61 2.99 -27.06 -10.17
C ASP A 61 2.26 -26.55 -11.42
N ILE A 62 1.86 -25.28 -11.43
CA ILE A 62 1.27 -24.61 -12.61
C ILE A 62 2.24 -24.67 -13.79
N LYS A 63 3.53 -24.38 -13.56
CA LYS A 63 4.55 -24.43 -14.60
C LYS A 63 4.77 -25.85 -15.11
N ALA A 64 4.77 -26.85 -14.24
CA ALA A 64 4.91 -28.26 -14.61
C ALA A 64 3.76 -28.73 -15.51
N LEU A 65 2.54 -28.21 -15.28
CA LEU A 65 1.36 -28.47 -16.10
C LEU A 65 1.29 -27.61 -17.39
N GLY A 66 2.33 -26.85 -17.72
CA GLY A 66 2.39 -26.00 -18.92
C GLY A 66 1.57 -24.71 -18.83
N GLY A 67 1.02 -24.40 -17.65
CA GLY A 67 0.32 -23.14 -17.38
C GLY A 67 1.29 -21.98 -17.19
N ARG A 68 0.79 -20.75 -17.45
CA ARG A 68 1.53 -19.52 -17.20
C ARG A 68 0.86 -18.72 -16.10
N VAL A 69 1.60 -18.43 -15.03
CA VAL A 69 1.14 -17.51 -13.97
C VAL A 69 1.11 -16.08 -14.54
N PRO A 70 -0.03 -15.37 -14.46
CA PRO A 70 -0.15 -14.01 -14.99
C PRO A 70 0.79 -13.04 -14.26
N PRO A 71 1.41 -12.06 -14.95
CA PRO A 71 2.45 -11.18 -14.41
C PRO A 71 1.96 -10.10 -13.40
N GLY A 72 0.82 -10.32 -12.74
CA GLY A 72 0.15 -9.33 -11.90
C GLY A 72 0.30 -9.51 -10.39
N ARG A 73 1.00 -10.54 -9.91
CA ARG A 73 1.20 -10.77 -8.48
C ARG A 73 2.65 -11.11 -8.20
N LYS A 74 3.52 -10.09 -8.27
CA LYS A 74 4.81 -10.19 -7.59
C LYS A 74 4.52 -10.37 -6.10
N SER A 75 4.92 -11.52 -5.56
CA SER A 75 5.01 -11.75 -4.12
C SER A 75 5.73 -10.56 -3.46
N PRO A 76 5.33 -10.12 -2.27
CA PRO A 76 5.91 -8.96 -1.57
C PRO A 76 7.40 -9.14 -1.21
N ALA A 77 8.00 -10.30 -1.50
CA ALA A 77 9.42 -10.60 -1.27
C ALA A 77 10.35 -10.15 -2.41
N GLY A 78 9.80 -9.59 -3.50
CA GLY A 78 10.56 -9.06 -4.63
C GLY A 78 10.57 -7.54 -4.69
N GLU A 79 10.61 -6.86 -3.54
CA GLU A 79 10.83 -5.41 -3.49
C GLU A 79 12.30 -5.16 -3.87
N GLY A 80 12.47 -4.55 -5.04
CA GLY A 80 13.76 -4.16 -5.55
C GLY A 80 14.46 -3.28 -4.52
N ARG A 81 15.70 -3.65 -4.22
CA ARG A 81 16.72 -2.71 -3.77
C ARG A 81 16.83 -1.59 -4.81
N ASN A 82 16.06 -0.52 -4.65
CA ASN A 82 16.32 0.80 -5.19
C ASN A 82 15.61 1.76 -4.25
N GLY A 83 16.40 2.51 -3.50
CA GLY A 83 15.90 3.49 -2.55
C GLY A 83 15.06 4.54 -3.24
N ASP A 84 13.95 4.88 -2.58
CA ASP A 84 13.40 6.23 -2.62
C ASP A 84 12.82 6.46 -1.22
N GLU A 85 13.66 7.00 -0.34
CA GLU A 85 13.21 7.70 0.86
C GLU A 85 12.49 8.97 0.39
N GLY A 86 11.18 8.88 0.17
CA GLY A 86 10.39 10.04 -0.22
C GLY A 86 8.96 9.68 -0.60
N ASP A 87 8.01 10.35 0.04
CA ASP A 87 6.62 10.48 -0.41
C ASP A 87 5.68 9.28 -0.17
N ALA A 88 5.27 9.13 1.09
CA ALA A 88 4.03 8.47 1.49
C ALA A 88 2.79 9.30 1.06
N GLY A 89 2.67 9.60 -0.24
CA GLY A 89 1.69 10.57 -0.77
C GLY A 89 1.13 10.30 -2.18
N GLN A 90 1.57 9.29 -2.93
CA GLN A 90 1.13 9.07 -4.32
C GLN A 90 0.88 7.57 -4.58
N SER A 91 -0.35 7.07 -4.73
CA SER A 91 -1.11 7.18 -5.99
C SER A 91 -2.54 6.62 -5.84
N ALA A 92 -3.45 7.34 -5.18
CA ALA A 92 -4.89 7.07 -5.32
C ALA A 92 -5.43 7.51 -6.71
N SER A 93 -4.70 8.37 -7.43
CA SER A 93 -5.14 8.94 -8.71
C SER A 93 -5.07 7.98 -9.91
N GLY A 94 -4.14 7.01 -9.91
CA GLY A 94 -3.96 6.07 -11.04
C GLY A 94 -5.08 5.02 -11.15
N VAL A 95 -5.63 4.59 -10.00
CA VAL A 95 -6.77 3.66 -9.95
C VAL A 95 -8.04 4.37 -10.41
N GLY A 96 -8.23 5.63 -9.98
CA GLY A 96 -9.36 6.46 -10.39
C GLY A 96 -9.38 6.73 -11.89
N LEU A 97 -8.26 7.18 -12.46
CA LEU A 97 -8.16 7.48 -13.90
C LEU A 97 -8.46 6.25 -14.77
N SER A 98 -7.96 5.08 -14.40
CA SER A 98 -8.20 3.83 -15.12
C SER A 98 -9.68 3.45 -15.14
N LYS A 99 -10.38 3.62 -14.01
CA LYS A 99 -11.81 3.34 -13.90
C LYS A 99 -12.64 4.33 -14.73
N MET A 100 -12.39 5.63 -14.57
CA MET A 100 -13.11 6.67 -15.30
C MET A 100 -12.97 6.56 -16.83
N VAL A 101 -11.77 6.20 -17.32
CA VAL A 101 -11.55 5.94 -18.74
C VAL A 101 -12.39 4.76 -19.24
N LEU A 102 -12.52 3.69 -18.45
CA LEU A 102 -13.33 2.54 -18.82
C LEU A 102 -14.81 2.86 -18.82
N ASP A 103 -15.29 3.56 -17.79
CA ASP A 103 -16.70 3.96 -17.68
C ASP A 103 -17.09 4.84 -18.89
N LEU A 104 -16.28 5.83 -19.24
CA LEU A 104 -16.50 6.69 -20.43
C LEU A 104 -16.54 5.89 -21.75
N ILE A 105 -15.63 4.93 -21.91
CA ILE A 105 -15.57 4.10 -23.13
C ILE A 105 -16.74 3.11 -23.18
N HIS A 106 -17.21 2.61 -22.03
CA HIS A 106 -18.39 1.75 -21.97
C HIS A 106 -19.68 2.53 -22.29
N GLU A 107 -19.79 3.77 -21.83
CA GLU A 107 -20.95 4.63 -22.09
C GLU A 107 -21.02 5.14 -23.54
N ARG A 108 -19.87 5.57 -24.09
CA ARG A 108 -19.79 6.24 -25.40
C ARG A 108 -19.37 5.30 -26.54
N GLY A 109 -18.93 4.08 -26.21
CA GLY A 109 -18.40 3.12 -27.17
C GLY A 109 -17.00 3.50 -27.64
N GLU A 110 -16.88 4.17 -28.78
CA GLU A 110 -15.58 4.43 -29.41
C GLU A 110 -15.12 5.86 -29.18
N MET A 111 -13.94 6.02 -28.58
CA MET A 111 -13.40 7.34 -28.28
C MET A 111 -11.95 7.49 -28.72
N THR A 112 -11.64 8.69 -29.24
CA THR A 112 -10.27 9.09 -29.54
C THR A 112 -9.53 9.51 -28.26
N THR A 113 -8.21 9.42 -28.27
CA THR A 113 -7.38 9.96 -27.17
C THR A 113 -7.65 11.44 -26.87
N LYS A 114 -7.95 12.23 -27.90
CA LYS A 114 -8.29 13.66 -27.77
C LYS A 114 -9.64 13.84 -27.07
N ALA A 115 -10.66 13.10 -27.50
CA ALA A 115 -11.99 13.15 -26.90
C ALA A 115 -11.97 12.70 -25.42
N LEU A 116 -11.25 11.61 -25.12
CA LEU A 116 -11.10 11.14 -23.73
C LEU A 116 -10.40 12.18 -22.85
N ARG A 117 -9.36 12.84 -23.37
CA ARG A 117 -8.67 13.91 -22.64
C ARG A 117 -9.61 15.08 -22.33
N GLN A 118 -10.43 15.48 -23.31
CA GLN A 118 -11.35 16.60 -23.16
C GLN A 118 -12.47 16.30 -22.13
N GLU A 119 -13.06 15.11 -22.19
CA GLU A 119 -14.12 14.69 -21.25
C GLU A 119 -13.58 14.47 -19.83
N LEU A 120 -12.36 13.95 -19.68
CA LEU A 120 -11.76 13.83 -18.34
C LEU A 120 -11.37 15.20 -17.78
N GLN A 121 -10.92 16.12 -18.62
CA GLN A 121 -10.58 17.47 -18.20
C GLN A 121 -11.84 18.28 -17.83
N SER A 122 -12.96 18.10 -18.54
CA SER A 122 -14.25 18.73 -18.17
C SER A 122 -14.77 18.23 -16.81
N GLN A 123 -14.43 16.98 -16.45
CA GLN A 123 -14.71 16.38 -15.15
C GLN A 123 -13.68 16.75 -14.05
N GLY A 124 -12.72 17.64 -14.35
CA GLY A 124 -11.71 18.10 -13.39
C GLY A 124 -10.60 17.08 -13.10
N VAL A 125 -10.43 16.05 -13.95
CA VAL A 125 -9.43 15.00 -13.76
C VAL A 125 -8.13 15.39 -14.46
N GLU A 126 -6.99 15.19 -13.79
CA GLU A 126 -5.67 15.41 -14.38
C GLU A 126 -5.35 14.34 -15.44
N THR A 127 -5.15 14.78 -16.69
CA THR A 127 -4.98 13.89 -17.85
C THR A 127 -3.53 13.69 -18.30
N ARG A 128 -2.55 14.11 -17.50
CA ARG A 128 -1.11 14.00 -17.80
C ARG A 128 -0.71 12.56 -18.16
N HIS A 129 -1.29 11.58 -17.48
CA HIS A 129 -0.96 10.16 -17.62
C HIS A 129 -1.94 9.34 -18.48
N ILE A 130 -2.81 10.00 -19.26
CA ILE A 130 -3.85 9.31 -20.04
C ILE A 130 -3.28 8.31 -21.06
N SER A 131 -2.21 8.67 -21.77
CA SER A 131 -1.59 7.80 -22.77
C SER A 131 -1.01 6.53 -22.16
N GLN A 132 -0.42 6.65 -20.97
CA GLN A 132 0.11 5.52 -20.21
C GLN A 132 -1.02 4.63 -19.68
N THR A 133 -2.10 5.23 -19.20
CA THR A 133 -3.31 4.54 -18.73
C THR A 133 -3.95 3.73 -19.86
N LEU A 134 -4.11 4.32 -21.04
CA LEU A 134 -4.64 3.62 -22.22
C LEU A 134 -3.75 2.47 -22.67
N ALA A 135 -2.43 2.66 -22.66
CA ALA A 135 -1.48 1.58 -22.97
C ALA A 135 -1.57 0.43 -21.96
N TYR A 136 -1.73 0.75 -20.67
CA TYR A 136 -1.92 -0.22 -19.59
C TYR A 136 -3.24 -0.99 -19.75
N LEU A 137 -4.35 -0.28 -19.98
CA LEU A 137 -5.68 -0.88 -20.18
C LEU A 137 -5.74 -1.78 -21.42
N LYS A 138 -5.07 -1.39 -22.51
CA LYS A 138 -4.90 -2.24 -23.70
C LYS A 138 -4.11 -3.50 -23.37
N ARG A 139 -2.96 -3.39 -22.67
CA ARG A 139 -2.11 -4.55 -22.31
C ARG A 139 -2.82 -5.54 -21.41
N ASN A 140 -3.71 -5.05 -20.55
CA ASN A 140 -4.47 -5.86 -19.60
C ASN A 140 -5.79 -6.40 -20.18
N ASN A 141 -6.01 -6.30 -21.50
CA ASN A 141 -7.25 -6.72 -22.14
C ASN A 141 -8.49 -6.14 -21.44
N ARG A 142 -8.48 -4.82 -21.16
CA ARG A 142 -9.67 -4.09 -20.72
C ARG A 142 -10.24 -3.15 -21.78
N LEU A 143 -9.44 -2.86 -22.81
CA LEU A 143 -9.81 -2.03 -23.96
C LEU A 143 -9.24 -2.65 -25.23
N ARG A 144 -9.93 -2.46 -26.36
CA ARG A 144 -9.39 -2.77 -27.69
C ARG A 144 -9.03 -1.50 -28.43
N ASN A 145 -8.00 -1.59 -29.26
CA ASN A 145 -7.63 -0.52 -30.19
C ASN A 145 -8.29 -0.83 -31.53
N ILE A 146 -9.21 0.03 -31.95
CA ILE A 146 -10.00 -0.16 -33.19
C ILE A 146 -9.23 0.41 -34.37
N SER A 147 -8.62 1.59 -34.19
CA SER A 147 -7.77 2.25 -35.18
C SER A 147 -6.74 3.15 -34.50
N ARG A 148 -5.84 3.77 -35.27
CA ARG A 148 -4.75 4.58 -34.74
C ARG A 148 -5.26 5.71 -33.83
N GLY A 149 -5.19 5.48 -32.52
CA GLY A 149 -5.61 6.45 -31.50
C GLY A 149 -7.10 6.40 -31.14
N VAL A 150 -7.84 5.38 -31.59
CA VAL A 150 -9.24 5.11 -31.23
C VAL A 150 -9.31 3.86 -30.36
N TYR A 151 -9.96 4.00 -29.21
CA TYR A 151 -10.16 2.93 -28.24
C TYR A 151 -11.65 2.65 -28.10
N GLY A 152 -11.99 1.37 -27.94
CA GLY A 152 -13.35 0.95 -27.66
C GLY A 152 -13.40 -0.16 -26.61
N PRO A 153 -14.60 -0.49 -26.12
CA PRO A 153 -14.82 -1.62 -25.24
C PRO A 153 -14.47 -2.92 -25.97
N LEU A 154 -14.16 -3.96 -25.20
CA LEU A 154 -13.90 -5.30 -25.74
C LEU A 154 -15.12 -5.85 -26.49
#